data_AF-A0AAD7JTE8-F1
#
_entry.id   AF-A0AAD7JTE8-F1
#
_cell.length_a   1.000
_cell.length_b   1.000
_cell.length_c   1.000
_cell.angle_alpha   90.00
_cell.angle_beta   90.00
_cell.angle_gamma   90.00
#
_symmetry.space_group_name_H-M   'P 1'
#
loop_
_entity.id
_entity.type
_entity.pdbx_description
1 polymer ?
#
loop_
_entity_poly.entity_id
_entity_poly.type
_entity_poly.pdbx_seq_one_letter_code
_entity_poly.pdbx_strand_id
1 'polypeptide(L)'
;RAVVSSLYSDGYAVAMAVVGHSARSANVTGRLLLPYLENQVSNKTLCIVCAIGWELYPVPLIPSPHDGKGIYRKFMDQYTKLNVWTLDNKMGIDSAVYLNADALVHRNFDELFANPFNFAAVPNVYTGKFSLLFNAGVLAYWPSSTVTEYPLAEAEQAFLNLYFGGTCMLLPYIYNANLAIKGQSPVARQC
;
A
#
# COMPACT_ATOMS: atom_id res chain seq x y z
N ARG A 1 1.53 12.86 9.31
CA ARG A 1 1.54 12.43 7.89
C ARG A 1 2.61 11.38 7.68
N ALA A 2 2.34 10.32 6.93
CA ALA A 2 3.32 9.26 6.68
C ALA A 2 3.19 8.60 5.30
N VAL A 3 4.31 8.28 4.67
CA VAL A 3 4.37 7.21 3.67
C VAL A 3 4.37 5.89 4.42
N VAL A 4 3.47 4.98 4.04
CA VAL A 4 3.30 3.69 4.70
C VAL A 4 3.59 2.59 3.68
N SER A 5 4.27 1.53 4.11
CA SER A 5 4.33 0.29 3.34
C SER A 5 4.11 -0.90 4.28
N SER A 6 4.34 -2.13 3.81
CA SER A 6 4.28 -3.29 4.68
C SER A 6 5.32 -4.34 4.34
N LEU A 7 5.85 -5.00 5.36
CA LEU A 7 6.92 -5.98 5.26
C LEU A 7 6.57 -7.26 6.02
N TYR A 8 6.17 -8.29 5.28
CA TYR A 8 5.69 -9.55 5.86
C TYR A 8 6.61 -10.75 5.63
N SER A 9 7.66 -10.58 4.82
CA SER A 9 8.72 -11.58 4.68
C SER A 9 10.04 -10.96 4.27
N ASP A 10 11.14 -11.65 4.56
CA ASP A 10 12.49 -11.25 4.21
C ASP A 10 12.71 -11.05 2.70
N GLY A 11 11.90 -11.71 1.85
CA GLY A 11 11.99 -11.59 0.40
C GLY A 11 11.77 -10.18 -0.14
N TYR A 12 11.12 -9.30 0.65
CA TYR A 12 10.85 -7.92 0.26
C TYR A 12 11.84 -6.90 0.82
N ALA A 13 12.93 -7.33 1.48
CA ALA A 13 13.91 -6.43 2.09
C ALA A 13 14.48 -5.39 1.08
N VAL A 14 14.92 -5.86 -0.10
CA VAL A 14 15.45 -4.99 -1.16
C VAL A 14 14.36 -4.08 -1.72
N ALA A 15 13.17 -4.63 -1.94
CA ALA A 15 12.04 -3.88 -2.47
C ALA A 15 11.65 -2.71 -1.55
N MET A 16 11.56 -2.95 -0.24
CA MET A 16 11.33 -1.92 0.77
C MET A 16 12.45 -0.88 0.84
N ALA A 17 13.70 -1.31 0.67
CA ALA A 17 14.82 -0.38 0.59
C ALA A 17 14.69 0.55 -0.63
N VAL A 18 14.29 0.01 -1.79
CA VAL A 18 14.06 0.78 -3.02
C VAL A 18 12.89 1.75 -2.87
N VAL A 19 11.75 1.31 -2.33
CA VAL A 19 10.59 2.19 -2.09
C VAL A 19 10.98 3.36 -1.18
N GLY A 20 11.57 3.06 -0.02
CA GLY A 20 11.99 4.11 0.93
C GLY A 20 13.03 5.06 0.36
N HIS A 21 14.03 4.53 -0.36
CA HIS A 21 15.05 5.34 -1.01
C HIS A 21 14.45 6.24 -2.10
N SER A 22 13.60 5.70 -2.97
CA SER A 22 12.98 6.46 -4.05
C SER A 22 12.07 7.58 -3.54
N ALA A 23 11.31 7.35 -2.46
CA ALA A 23 10.51 8.38 -1.81
C ALA A 23 11.37 9.53 -1.27
N ARG A 24 12.50 9.21 -0.61
CA ARG A 24 13.45 10.22 -0.12
C ARG A 24 14.12 10.99 -1.24
N SER A 25 14.57 10.30 -2.28
CA SER A 25 15.20 10.91 -3.46
C SER A 25 14.23 11.84 -4.22
N ALA A 26 12.93 11.56 -4.13
CA ALA A 26 11.86 12.41 -4.64
C ALA A 26 11.48 13.56 -3.68
N ASN A 27 12.19 13.74 -2.56
CA ASN A 27 11.93 14.76 -1.54
C ASN A 27 10.53 14.68 -0.90
N VAL A 28 9.95 13.49 -0.77
CA VAL A 28 8.67 13.30 -0.05
C VAL A 28 8.86 13.62 1.43
N THR A 29 7.98 14.44 2.01
CA THR A 29 8.17 15.00 3.36
C THR A 29 7.56 14.15 4.49
N GLY A 30 6.71 13.18 4.16
CA GLY A 30 6.08 12.29 5.14
C GLY A 30 7.09 11.36 5.85
N ARG A 31 6.81 11.03 7.12
CA ARG A 31 7.51 9.95 7.85
C ARG A 31 7.43 8.64 7.05
N LEU A 32 8.48 7.82 7.05
CA LEU A 32 8.43 6.49 6.45
C LEU A 32 8.04 5.48 7.53
N LEU A 33 6.82 4.97 7.53
CA LEU A 33 6.35 3.97 8.50
C LEU A 33 6.22 2.58 7.88
N LEU A 34 6.74 1.57 8.57
CA LEU A 34 6.76 0.20 8.08
C LEU A 34 6.15 -0.79 9.09
N PRO A 35 4.82 -0.99 9.03
CA PRO A 35 4.14 -2.17 9.53
C PRO A 35 4.84 -3.48 9.14
N TYR A 36 5.20 -4.32 10.11
CA TYR A 36 5.85 -5.61 9.85
C TYR A 36 5.39 -6.74 10.79
N LEU A 37 5.61 -7.98 10.38
CA LEU A 37 5.32 -9.18 11.18
C LEU A 37 6.56 -9.62 11.97
N GLU A 38 6.55 -9.45 13.29
CA GLU A 38 7.70 -9.76 14.17
C GLU A 38 8.22 -11.20 14.00
N ASN A 39 7.32 -12.16 13.86
CA ASN A 39 7.67 -13.58 13.77
C ASN A 39 8.06 -14.04 12.35
N GLN A 40 8.00 -13.16 11.34
CA GLN A 40 8.27 -13.52 9.93
C GLN A 40 9.41 -12.73 9.29
N VAL A 41 9.87 -11.65 9.92
CA VAL A 41 10.91 -10.77 9.39
C VAL A 41 12.15 -10.84 10.27
N SER A 42 13.29 -11.17 9.68
CA SER A 42 14.54 -11.32 10.43
C SER A 42 15.16 -9.97 10.81
N ASN A 43 15.95 -9.97 11.89
CA ASN A 43 16.71 -8.79 12.33
C ASN A 43 17.61 -8.20 11.24
N LYS A 44 18.13 -9.05 10.33
CA LYS A 44 18.93 -8.60 9.18
C LYS A 44 18.09 -7.73 8.25
N THR A 45 16.89 -8.18 7.92
CA THR A 45 15.95 -7.42 7.08
C THR A 45 15.53 -6.12 7.77
N LEU A 46 15.21 -6.16 9.06
CA LEU A 46 14.87 -4.97 9.85
C LEU A 46 16.01 -3.94 9.84
N CYS A 47 17.25 -4.39 9.98
CA CYS A 47 18.43 -3.52 9.91
C CYS A 47 18.55 -2.82 8.55
N ILE A 48 18.33 -3.54 7.44
CA ILE A 48 18.39 -2.98 6.08
C ILE A 48 17.37 -1.85 5.91
N VAL A 49 16.10 -2.10 6.26
CA VAL A 49 15.04 -1.10 6.06
C VAL A 49 15.16 0.08 7.04
N CYS A 50 15.62 -0.16 8.28
CA CYS A 50 15.95 0.91 9.22
C CYS A 50 17.05 1.83 8.70
N ALA A 51 18.07 1.31 8.01
CA ALA A 51 19.14 2.13 7.46
C ALA A 51 18.66 3.11 6.37
N ILE A 52 17.56 2.78 5.68
CA ILE A 52 16.88 3.67 4.73
C ILE A 52 16.01 4.72 5.46
N GLY A 53 15.77 4.50 6.76
CA GLY A 53 15.02 5.38 7.64
C GLY A 53 13.53 5.08 7.69
N TRP A 54 13.15 3.83 7.45
CA TRP A 54 11.85 3.31 7.85
C TRP A 54 11.76 3.22 9.38
N GLU A 55 10.70 3.79 9.94
CA GLU A 55 10.27 3.60 11.32
C GLU A 55 9.45 2.30 11.39
N LEU A 56 10.01 1.30 12.08
CA LEU A 56 9.40 -0.02 12.19
C LEU A 56 8.23 -0.02 13.16
N TYR A 57 7.12 -0.64 12.75
CA TYR A 57 5.94 -0.78 13.57
C TYR A 57 5.45 -2.23 13.56
N PRO A 58 5.61 -3.00 14.65
CA PRO A 58 5.14 -4.38 14.67
C PRO A 58 3.61 -4.42 14.66
N VAL A 59 3.04 -5.31 13.84
CA VAL A 59 1.59 -5.50 13.71
C VAL A 59 1.20 -6.97 13.85
N PRO A 60 0.00 -7.27 14.37
CA PRO A 60 -0.50 -8.64 14.41
C PRO A 60 -0.85 -9.13 12.99
N LEU A 61 -0.59 -10.42 12.74
CA LEU A 61 -1.07 -11.11 11.54
C LEU A 61 -2.60 -11.07 11.52
N ILE A 62 -3.17 -10.59 10.41
CA ILE A 62 -4.60 -10.76 10.13
C ILE A 62 -4.69 -11.96 9.17
N PRO A 63 -5.21 -13.11 9.63
CA PRO A 63 -5.27 -14.30 8.80
C PRO A 63 -6.17 -14.06 7.60
N SER A 64 -5.78 -14.66 6.47
CA SER A 64 -6.66 -14.75 5.32
C SER A 64 -7.95 -15.47 5.69
N PRO A 65 -9.11 -14.99 5.24
CA PRO A 65 -10.37 -15.64 5.54
C PRO A 65 -10.53 -17.03 4.95
N HIS A 66 -11.49 -17.80 5.48
CA HIS A 66 -11.72 -19.20 5.10
C HIS A 66 -10.44 -20.04 5.10
N ASP A 67 -9.54 -19.77 6.05
CA ASP A 67 -8.21 -20.39 6.18
C ASP A 67 -7.36 -20.30 4.90
N GLY A 68 -7.56 -19.24 4.11
CA GLY A 68 -6.86 -19.00 2.85
C GLY A 68 -7.34 -19.85 1.67
N LYS A 69 -8.48 -20.54 1.79
CA LYS A 69 -9.04 -21.32 0.68
C LYS A 69 -9.33 -20.42 -0.52
N GLY A 70 -8.67 -20.69 -1.65
CA GLY A 70 -8.81 -19.91 -2.88
C GLY A 70 -7.86 -18.70 -2.98
N ILE A 71 -7.04 -18.46 -1.96
CA ILE A 71 -6.01 -17.41 -1.96
C ILE A 71 -4.67 -18.03 -2.33
N TYR A 72 -3.97 -17.42 -3.30
CA TYR A 72 -2.62 -17.87 -3.63
C TYR A 72 -1.70 -17.71 -2.43
N ARG A 73 -0.80 -18.67 -2.19
CA ARG A 73 0.12 -18.67 -1.04
C ARG A 73 0.84 -17.34 -0.81
N LYS A 74 1.25 -16.66 -1.90
CA LYS A 74 1.93 -15.35 -1.86
C LYS A 74 1.06 -14.18 -1.36
N PHE A 75 -0.25 -14.38 -1.24
CA PHE A 75 -1.23 -13.39 -0.81
C PHE A 75 -1.84 -13.69 0.56
N MET A 76 -1.41 -14.77 1.23
CA MET A 76 -1.96 -15.21 2.52
C MET A 76 -1.87 -14.13 3.60
N ASP A 77 -0.85 -13.28 3.53
CA ASP A 77 -0.57 -12.29 4.55
C ASP A 77 -1.11 -10.90 4.18
N GLN A 78 -1.73 -10.73 3.01
CA GLN A 78 -2.16 -9.42 2.48
C GLN A 78 -3.25 -8.77 3.33
N TYR A 79 -4.07 -9.55 4.02
CA TYR A 79 -5.04 -9.03 4.99
C TYR A 79 -4.37 -8.27 6.14
N THR A 80 -3.11 -8.58 6.46
CA THR A 80 -2.33 -7.85 7.49
C THR A 80 -2.17 -6.38 7.12
N LYS A 81 -2.26 -6.02 5.83
CA LYS A 81 -2.26 -4.64 5.36
C LYS A 81 -3.37 -3.81 5.99
N LEU A 82 -4.47 -4.43 6.43
CA LEU A 82 -5.59 -3.73 7.05
C LEU A 82 -5.22 -3.09 8.40
N ASN A 83 -4.12 -3.50 9.03
CA ASN A 83 -3.60 -2.79 10.21
C ASN A 83 -3.26 -1.31 9.93
N VAL A 84 -3.05 -0.90 8.68
CA VAL A 84 -2.69 0.49 8.35
C VAL A 84 -3.81 1.51 8.63
N TRP A 85 -5.04 1.06 8.86
CA TRP A 85 -6.14 1.91 9.31
C TRP A 85 -6.03 2.31 10.79
N THR A 86 -5.25 1.58 11.59
CA THR A 86 -5.09 1.84 13.03
C THR A 86 -4.01 2.89 13.35
N LEU A 87 -3.35 3.46 12.33
CA LEU A 87 -2.22 4.36 12.51
C LEU A 87 -2.60 5.72 13.12
N ASP A 88 -3.87 6.09 13.08
CA ASP A 88 -4.42 7.27 13.78
C ASP A 88 -4.16 7.17 15.28
N ASN A 89 -4.63 6.10 15.92
CA ASN A 89 -4.55 5.94 17.37
C ASN A 89 -3.23 5.32 17.84
N LYS A 90 -2.54 4.54 16.98
CA LYS A 90 -1.26 3.89 17.33
C LYS A 90 -0.05 4.76 17.10
N MET A 91 -0.06 5.61 16.07
CA MET A 91 1.12 6.34 15.59
C MET A 91 0.89 7.85 15.41
N GLY A 92 -0.32 8.35 15.68
CA GLY A 92 -0.68 9.76 15.51
C GLY A 92 -0.63 10.22 14.05
N ILE A 93 -1.08 9.35 13.13
CA ILE A 93 -1.05 9.63 11.69
C ILE A 93 -2.45 9.99 11.20
N ASP A 94 -2.63 11.27 10.86
CA ASP A 94 -3.93 11.77 10.39
C ASP A 94 -4.11 11.65 8.86
N SER A 95 -3.02 11.45 8.11
CA SER A 95 -3.02 11.33 6.65
C SER A 95 -1.83 10.50 6.19
N ALA A 96 -2.09 9.53 5.32
CA ALA A 96 -1.11 8.55 4.89
C ALA A 96 -1.19 8.27 3.39
N VAL A 97 -0.03 7.96 2.80
CA VAL A 97 0.08 7.42 1.45
C VAL A 97 0.69 6.03 1.56
N TYR A 98 -0.10 4.99 1.30
CA TYR A 98 0.38 3.62 1.28
C TYR A 98 0.98 3.30 -0.09
N LEU A 99 2.14 2.64 -0.10
CA LEU A 99 2.82 2.12 -1.29
C LEU A 99 3.09 0.62 -1.11
N ASN A 100 2.69 -0.22 -2.07
CA ASN A 100 3.10 -1.63 -2.11
C ASN A 100 4.63 -1.75 -2.34
N ALA A 101 5.17 -2.92 -2.01
CA ALA A 101 6.60 -3.21 -2.18
C ALA A 101 7.10 -3.18 -3.63
N ASP A 102 6.21 -3.36 -4.60
CA ASP A 102 6.50 -3.34 -6.02
C ASP A 102 6.30 -1.93 -6.65
N ALA A 103 6.13 -0.89 -5.83
CA ALA A 103 6.06 0.49 -6.30
C ALA A 103 7.46 1.12 -6.47
N LEU A 104 7.53 2.19 -7.27
CA LEU A 104 8.71 3.03 -7.42
C LEU A 104 8.28 4.50 -7.49
N VAL A 105 8.89 5.33 -6.65
CA VAL A 105 8.58 6.77 -6.61
C VAL A 105 9.49 7.52 -7.58
N HIS A 106 8.89 8.24 -8.53
CA HIS A 106 9.62 9.04 -9.52
C HIS A 106 9.64 10.54 -9.21
N ARG A 107 8.62 11.07 -8.55
CA ARG A 107 8.45 12.49 -8.23
C ARG A 107 7.81 12.65 -6.86
N ASN A 108 7.97 13.82 -6.26
CA ASN A 108 7.26 14.19 -5.05
C ASN A 108 5.75 14.05 -5.28
N PHE A 109 5.03 13.58 -4.26
CA PHE A 109 3.58 13.41 -4.27
C PHE A 109 2.93 13.97 -2.99
N ASP A 110 3.58 14.92 -2.31
CA ASP A 110 3.13 15.44 -1.01
C ASP A 110 1.73 16.05 -1.08
N GLU A 111 1.26 16.47 -2.25
CA GLU A 111 -0.12 16.89 -2.50
C GLU A 111 -1.14 15.81 -2.14
N LEU A 112 -0.79 14.52 -2.21
CA LEU A 112 -1.66 13.41 -1.80
C LEU A 112 -1.94 13.43 -0.29
N PHE A 113 -1.05 13.99 0.53
CA PHE A 113 -1.31 14.14 1.97
C PHE A 113 -2.38 15.19 2.26
N ALA A 114 -2.61 16.12 1.33
CA ALA A 114 -3.64 17.16 1.44
C ALA A 114 -4.96 16.75 0.75
N ASN A 115 -5.11 15.47 0.40
CA ASN A 115 -6.34 14.94 -0.19
C ASN A 115 -7.54 15.26 0.73
N PRO A 116 -8.60 15.94 0.23
CA PRO A 116 -9.75 16.32 1.03
C PRO A 116 -10.74 15.16 1.26
N PHE A 117 -10.48 14.00 0.68
CA PHE A 117 -11.32 12.80 0.84
C PHE A 117 -10.67 11.82 1.81
N ASN A 118 -11.49 11.04 2.52
CA ASN A 118 -11.01 10.02 3.46
C ASN A 118 -10.20 8.92 2.76
N PHE A 119 -10.48 8.66 1.48
CA PHE A 119 -9.84 7.61 0.70
C PHE A 119 -9.79 7.97 -0.78
N ALA A 120 -8.62 7.77 -1.39
CA ALA A 120 -8.37 7.96 -2.80
C ALA A 120 -7.40 6.89 -3.32
N ALA A 121 -7.67 6.39 -4.51
CA ALA A 121 -6.85 5.36 -5.16
C ALA A 121 -6.96 5.48 -6.67
N VAL A 122 -6.03 4.85 -7.38
CA VAL A 122 -6.00 4.86 -8.85
C VAL A 122 -6.87 3.73 -9.39
N PRO A 123 -7.71 3.96 -10.42
CA PRO A 123 -8.45 2.90 -11.09
C PRO A 123 -7.54 1.77 -11.58
N ASN A 124 -8.03 0.54 -11.59
CA ASN A 124 -7.24 -0.63 -11.95
C ASN A 124 -7.18 -0.83 -13.47
N VAL A 125 -6.04 -1.32 -13.95
CA VAL A 125 -5.89 -1.83 -15.32
C VAL A 125 -5.50 -3.30 -15.22
N TYR A 126 -6.45 -4.19 -15.51
CA TYR A 126 -6.24 -5.63 -15.42
C TYR A 126 -6.48 -6.27 -16.78
N THR A 127 -5.57 -7.16 -17.20
CA THR A 127 -5.58 -7.80 -18.55
C THR A 127 -5.76 -6.82 -19.71
N GLY A 128 -5.33 -5.58 -19.52
CA GLY A 128 -5.50 -4.52 -20.52
C GLY A 128 -6.91 -3.95 -20.60
N LYS A 129 -7.74 -4.08 -19.58
CA LYS A 129 -9.04 -3.42 -19.50
C LYS A 129 -9.04 -2.42 -18.36
N PHE A 130 -9.49 -1.20 -18.66
CA PHE A 130 -9.76 -0.19 -17.65
C PHE A 130 -10.96 -0.64 -16.81
N SER A 131 -10.85 -0.48 -15.50
CA SER A 131 -11.89 -0.79 -14.53
C SER A 131 -12.20 0.43 -13.69
N LEU A 132 -13.45 0.56 -13.24
CA LEU A 132 -13.82 1.53 -12.20
C LEU A 132 -13.41 1.06 -10.80
N LEU A 133 -13.13 -0.24 -10.63
CA LEU A 133 -12.50 -0.75 -9.43
C LEU A 133 -11.06 -0.25 -9.37
N PHE A 134 -10.59 0.14 -8.19
CA PHE A 134 -9.26 0.67 -7.98
C PHE A 134 -8.21 -0.40 -7.67
N ASN A 135 -6.96 -0.08 -7.97
CA ASN A 135 -5.79 -0.85 -7.59
C ASN A 135 -5.36 -0.45 -6.18
N ALA A 136 -5.16 -1.42 -5.28
CA ALA A 136 -4.80 -1.16 -3.90
C ALA A 136 -3.28 -0.94 -3.69
N GLY A 137 -2.48 -0.91 -4.75
CA GLY A 137 -1.03 -0.76 -4.67
C GLY A 137 -0.58 0.63 -4.21
N VAL A 138 -1.38 1.66 -4.46
CA VAL A 138 -1.16 3.02 -3.96
C VAL A 138 -2.48 3.56 -3.43
N LEU A 139 -2.49 3.98 -2.16
CA LEU A 139 -3.67 4.51 -1.47
C LEU A 139 -3.30 5.84 -0.84
N ALA A 140 -4.09 6.88 -1.03
CA ALA A 140 -4.04 8.09 -0.22
C ALA A 140 -5.27 8.10 0.70
N TYR A 141 -5.06 8.12 2.01
CA TYR A 141 -6.15 7.87 2.95
C TYR A 141 -5.91 8.54 4.31
N TRP A 142 -6.99 8.75 5.05
CA TRP A 142 -6.95 9.15 6.44
C TRP A 142 -7.13 7.89 7.29
N PRO A 143 -6.12 7.45 8.06
CA PRO A 143 -6.27 6.33 8.97
C PRO A 143 -7.44 6.57 9.92
N SER A 144 -8.21 5.53 10.19
CA SER A 144 -9.32 5.58 11.13
C SER A 144 -9.49 4.21 11.76
N SER A 145 -9.19 4.12 13.04
CA SER A 145 -9.32 2.92 13.85
C SER A 145 -10.77 2.44 14.03
N THR A 146 -11.75 3.17 13.49
CA THR A 146 -13.16 2.72 13.38
C THR A 146 -13.39 1.76 12.21
N VAL A 147 -12.45 1.67 11.26
CA VAL A 147 -12.50 0.70 10.16
C VAL A 147 -11.97 -0.64 10.69
N THR A 148 -12.82 -1.39 11.39
CA THR A 148 -12.43 -2.66 12.08
C THR A 148 -13.13 -3.90 11.54
N GLU A 149 -14.24 -3.75 10.81
CA GLU A 149 -14.99 -4.89 10.28
C GLU A 149 -14.62 -5.14 8.82
N TYR A 150 -13.88 -6.23 8.62
CA TYR A 150 -13.40 -6.68 7.32
C TYR A 150 -14.19 -7.94 6.89
N PRO A 151 -15.06 -7.91 5.86
CA PRO A 151 -15.70 -9.09 5.32
C PRO A 151 -14.65 -10.13 4.91
N LEU A 152 -14.85 -11.31 5.48
CA LEU A 152 -13.97 -12.45 5.48
C LEU A 152 -14.04 -13.26 4.16
N ALA A 153 -14.17 -12.66 2.99
CA ALA A 153 -14.31 -13.48 1.76
C ALA A 153 -13.56 -12.94 0.53
N GLU A 154 -12.77 -11.86 0.66
CA GLU A 154 -12.51 -10.96 -0.48
C GLU A 154 -11.08 -10.42 -0.66
N ALA A 155 -9.96 -11.13 -0.48
CA ALA A 155 -8.61 -10.52 -0.52
C ALA A 155 -8.50 -9.14 0.21
N GLU A 156 -7.40 -8.41 0.10
CA GLU A 156 -7.34 -7.04 0.63
C GLU A 156 -7.89 -6.03 -0.40
N GLN A 157 -7.52 -6.15 -1.68
CA GLN A 157 -7.96 -5.20 -2.69
C GLN A 157 -9.46 -5.30 -2.98
N ALA A 158 -10.03 -6.52 -3.07
CA ALA A 158 -11.45 -6.66 -3.37
C ALA A 158 -12.31 -6.22 -2.16
N PHE A 159 -11.88 -6.52 -0.93
CA PHE A 159 -12.45 -5.91 0.27
C PHE A 159 -12.45 -4.38 0.20
N LEU A 160 -11.31 -3.75 -0.09
CA LEU A 160 -11.23 -2.29 -0.13
C LEU A 160 -12.15 -1.71 -1.21
N ASN A 161 -12.23 -2.35 -2.37
CA ASN A 161 -13.16 -1.96 -3.42
C ASN A 161 -14.62 -2.05 -2.99
N LEU A 162 -14.99 -3.09 -2.22
CA LEU A 162 -16.33 -3.22 -1.66
C LEU A 162 -16.62 -2.11 -0.64
N TYR A 163 -15.67 -1.84 0.26
CA TYR A 163 -15.85 -0.89 1.37
C TYR A 163 -15.81 0.57 0.93
N PHE A 164 -14.83 0.94 0.10
CA PHE A 164 -14.60 2.32 -0.35
C PHE A 164 -15.12 2.59 -1.77
N GLY A 165 -15.64 1.61 -2.50
CA GLY A 165 -16.00 1.77 -3.91
C GLY A 165 -16.98 2.92 -4.19
N GLY A 166 -17.90 3.19 -3.26
CA GLY A 166 -18.86 4.30 -3.37
C GLY A 166 -18.33 5.66 -2.92
N THR A 167 -17.19 5.71 -2.23
CA THR A 167 -16.65 6.93 -1.59
C THR A 167 -15.21 7.26 -2.02
N CYS A 168 -14.58 6.38 -2.80
CA CYS A 168 -13.21 6.54 -3.27
C CYS A 168 -13.10 7.68 -4.28
N MET A 169 -12.21 8.62 -4.01
CA MET A 169 -11.76 9.58 -5.01
C MET A 169 -10.78 8.91 -5.98
N LEU A 170 -11.12 8.91 -7.28
CA LEU A 170 -10.28 8.31 -8.31
C LEU A 170 -9.10 9.22 -8.65
N LEU A 171 -7.89 8.73 -8.38
CA LEU A 171 -6.65 9.42 -8.68
C LEU A 171 -6.21 9.19 -10.15
N PRO A 172 -5.50 10.16 -10.76
CA PRO A 172 -4.85 9.96 -12.05
C PRO A 172 -3.91 8.75 -12.09
N TYR A 173 -3.86 8.03 -13.23
CA TYR A 173 -3.02 6.84 -13.41
C TYR A 173 -1.53 7.05 -13.14
N ILE A 174 -1.04 8.29 -13.23
CA ILE A 174 0.37 8.62 -12.94
C ILE A 174 0.79 8.30 -11.50
N TYR A 175 -0.16 8.22 -10.55
CA TYR A 175 0.13 7.91 -9.15
C TYR A 175 0.25 6.40 -8.89
N ASN A 176 -0.20 5.54 -9.81
CA ASN A 176 -0.10 4.09 -9.72
C ASN A 176 -0.07 3.49 -11.15
N ALA A 177 1.01 3.79 -11.86
CA ALA A 177 1.16 3.45 -13.26
C ALA A 177 1.52 1.97 -13.43
N ASN A 178 0.54 1.07 -13.26
CA ASN A 178 0.74 -0.37 -13.46
C ASN A 178 1.26 -0.66 -14.89
N LEU A 179 2.25 -1.54 -15.01
CA LEU A 179 2.85 -1.93 -16.30
C LEU A 179 1.82 -2.42 -17.33
N ALA A 180 0.67 -2.94 -16.91
CA ALA A 180 -0.45 -3.30 -17.79
C ALA A 180 -0.95 -2.12 -18.65
N ILE A 181 -0.75 -0.87 -18.21
CA ILE A 181 -1.06 0.34 -18.98
C ILE A 181 -0.24 0.41 -20.28
N LYS A 182 1.01 -0.08 -20.30
CA LYS A 182 1.80 -0.17 -21.54
C LYS A 182 1.10 -1.05 -22.58
N GLY A 183 0.37 -2.07 -22.14
CA GLY A 183 -0.46 -2.88 -23.02
C GLY A 183 -1.59 -2.11 -23.73
N GLN A 184 -2.04 -0.98 -23.16
CA GLN A 184 -3.24 -0.24 -23.61
C GLN A 184 -2.97 1.15 -24.16
N SER A 185 -1.82 1.76 -23.83
CA SER A 185 -1.44 3.07 -24.34
C SER A 185 -0.24 2.95 -25.27
N PRO A 186 -0.41 3.23 -26.59
CA PRO A 186 0.71 3.27 -27.54
C PRO A 186 1.81 4.24 -27.12
N VAL A 187 1.44 5.35 -26.47
CA VAL A 187 2.37 6.36 -25.95
C VAL A 187 3.22 5.79 -24.81
N ALA A 188 2.64 4.97 -23.93
CA ALA A 188 3.36 4.35 -22.81
C ALA A 188 4.29 3.20 -23.23
N ARG A 189 4.16 2.67 -24.46
CA ARG A 189 5.05 1.62 -25.00
C ARG A 189 6.40 2.16 -25.49
N GLN A 190 6.51 3.46 -25.72
CA GLN A 190 7.72 4.08 -26.29
C GLN A 190 8.77 4.44 -25.23
N CYS A 191 8.50 4.17 -23.94
CA CYS A 191 9.43 4.36 -22.82
C CYS A 191 9.98 3.04 -22.29
#